data_AF-A0A165NWE5-F1
#
_entry.id   AF-A0A165NWE5-F1
#
_cell.length_a   1.000
_cell.length_b   1.000
_cell.length_c   1.000
_cell.angle_alpha   90.00
_cell.angle_beta   90.00
_cell.angle_gamma   90.00
#
_symmetry.space_group_name_H-M   'P 1'
#
loop_
_entity.id
_entity.type
_entity.pdbx_description
1 polymer ?
#
loop_
_entity_poly.entity_id
_entity_poly.type
_entity_poly.pdbx_seq_one_letter_code
_entity_poly.pdbx_strand_id
1 'polypeptide(L)'
;MQALYFSGSGALSVRETDRFTTSSPTDAAVEVPISMVALVATAVHNSLMEWQTGKRVAREFSALNCGDIYRTHVGILEQVKSTKPVFFHELMAGLYRDAHAAAALEVQVNSEESAFTLMDLSTFQ
;
A
#
# COMPACT_ATOMS: atom_id res chain seq x y z
N MET A 1 -5.13 6.24 8.71
CA MET A 1 -5.46 4.82 8.56
C MET A 1 -4.19 4.05 8.86
N GLN A 2 -4.12 3.48 10.06
CA GLN A 2 -2.90 2.99 10.70
C GLN A 2 -2.32 1.78 9.96
N ALA A 3 -1.04 1.85 9.57
CA ALA A 3 0.09 0.97 9.89
C ALA A 3 -0.09 -0.54 10.21
N LEU A 4 -1.30 -1.07 10.44
CA LEU A 4 -1.60 -2.46 10.83
C LEU A 4 -1.22 -3.51 9.78
N TYR A 5 -1.21 -3.13 8.50
CA TYR A 5 -0.87 -4.07 7.43
C TYR A 5 0.63 -4.34 7.34
N PHE A 6 1.48 -3.33 7.57
CA PHE A 6 2.91 -3.40 7.30
C PHE A 6 3.81 -3.05 8.49
N SER A 7 3.29 -2.48 9.58
CA SER A 7 4.08 -2.10 10.77
C SER A 7 3.92 -3.10 11.92
N GLY A 8 5.05 -3.46 12.53
CA GLY A 8 5.13 -4.19 13.81
C GLY A 8 5.31 -5.71 13.67
N SER A 9 5.82 -6.34 14.74
CA SER A 9 6.07 -7.79 14.87
C SER A 9 4.81 -8.67 14.74
N GLY A 10 3.64 -8.08 14.48
CA GLY A 10 2.35 -8.74 14.27
C GLY A 10 1.58 -8.22 13.06
N ALA A 11 2.26 -7.52 12.14
CA ALA A 11 1.67 -7.00 10.91
C ALA A 11 0.90 -8.10 10.16
N LEU A 12 -0.27 -7.78 9.62
CA LEU A 12 -1.07 -8.72 8.81
C LEU A 12 -0.29 -9.27 7.62
N SER A 13 0.64 -8.48 7.07
CA SER A 13 1.58 -8.91 6.03
C SER A 13 2.51 -10.07 6.47
N VAL A 14 2.78 -10.21 7.78
CA VAL A 14 3.60 -11.29 8.36
C VAL A 14 2.73 -12.49 8.78
N ARG A 15 1.44 -12.26 9.09
CA ARG A 15 0.50 -13.30 9.52
C ARG A 15 -0.24 -13.98 8.36
N GLU A 16 -0.51 -13.27 7.27
CA GLU A 16 -1.13 -13.79 6.04
C GLU A 16 -0.11 -13.91 4.90
N THR A 17 1.10 -14.43 5.19
CA THR A 17 2.13 -14.68 4.17
C THR A 17 1.64 -15.56 3.01
N ASP A 18 0.65 -16.42 3.26
CA ASP A 18 0.01 -17.29 2.25
C ASP A 18 -0.70 -16.51 1.13
N ARG A 19 -1.14 -15.27 1.40
CA ARG A 19 -1.80 -14.40 0.41
C ARG A 19 -0.83 -13.58 -0.44
N PHE A 20 0.42 -13.47 -0.02
CA PHE A 20 1.46 -12.80 -0.78
C PHE A 20 2.29 -13.86 -1.53
N THR A 21 1.65 -14.48 -2.51
CA THR A 21 2.27 -15.55 -3.29
C THR A 21 3.22 -14.96 -4.33
N THR A 22 4.47 -15.41 -4.31
CA THR A 22 5.47 -15.11 -5.32
C THR A 22 5.06 -15.69 -6.68
N SER A 23 5.10 -14.86 -7.72
CA SER A 23 4.85 -15.29 -9.10
C SER A 23 6.11 -15.77 -9.82
N SER A 24 7.30 -15.56 -9.23
CA SER A 24 8.59 -15.95 -9.78
C SER A 24 9.07 -17.29 -9.20
N PRO A 25 9.54 -18.25 -10.03
CA PRO A 25 10.18 -19.48 -9.56
C PRO A 25 11.62 -19.27 -9.07
N THR A 26 12.21 -18.10 -9.34
CA THR A 26 13.64 -17.80 -9.10
C THR A 26 13.86 -16.82 -7.96
N ASP A 27 12.85 -16.00 -7.63
CA ASP A 27 12.96 -14.95 -6.61
C ASP A 27 11.87 -15.13 -5.55
N ALA A 28 12.30 -15.15 -4.29
CA ALA A 28 11.45 -15.30 -3.11
C ALA A 28 10.91 -13.94 -2.60
N ALA A 29 11.13 -12.84 -3.33
CA ALA A 29 10.66 -11.52 -2.95
C ALA A 29 9.13 -11.45 -2.87
N VAL A 30 8.62 -11.03 -1.72
CA VAL A 30 7.18 -10.95 -1.44
C VAL A 30 6.52 -9.87 -2.32
N GLU A 31 5.44 -10.24 -3.01
CA GLU A 31 4.73 -9.37 -3.95
C GLU A 31 3.43 -8.83 -3.35
N VAL A 32 3.09 -7.56 -3.63
CA VAL A 32 1.75 -7.04 -3.29
C VAL A 32 0.69 -7.71 -4.18
N PRO A 33 -0.42 -8.22 -3.61
CA PRO A 33 -1.48 -8.81 -4.40
C PRO A 33 -2.15 -7.80 -5.34
N ILE A 34 -2.52 -8.26 -6.53
CA ILE A 34 -3.16 -7.46 -7.59
C ILE A 34 -4.38 -6.69 -7.06
N SER A 35 -5.15 -7.30 -6.16
CA SER A 35 -6.33 -6.67 -5.57
C SER A 35 -6.01 -5.40 -4.78
N MET A 36 -4.90 -5.37 -4.03
CA MET A 36 -4.48 -4.17 -3.29
C MET A 36 -4.06 -3.05 -4.25
N VAL A 37 -3.25 -3.38 -5.26
CA VAL A 37 -2.80 -2.38 -6.24
C VAL A 37 -3.95 -1.85 -7.09
N ALA A 38 -4.86 -2.73 -7.53
CA ALA A 38 -6.06 -2.34 -8.25
C ALA A 38 -6.97 -1.44 -7.41
N LEU A 39 -7.10 -1.70 -6.11
CA LEU A 39 -7.90 -0.85 -5.20
C LEU A 39 -7.30 0.56 -5.08
N VAL A 40 -5.98 0.66 -4.88
CA VAL A 40 -5.28 1.95 -4.80
C VAL A 40 -5.38 2.70 -6.12
N ALA A 41 -5.15 2.04 -7.25
CA ALA A 41 -5.31 2.63 -8.58
C ALA A 41 -6.73 3.16 -8.79
N THR A 42 -7.74 2.41 -8.33
CA THR A 42 -9.14 2.82 -8.41
C THR A 42 -9.43 4.04 -7.52
N ALA A 43 -8.85 4.11 -6.33
CA ALA A 43 -8.99 5.26 -5.44
C ALA A 43 -8.33 6.53 -6.02
N VAL A 44 -7.15 6.38 -6.65
CA VAL A 44 -6.49 7.47 -7.38
C VAL A 44 -7.34 7.90 -8.57
N HIS A 45 -7.87 6.96 -9.35
CA HIS A 45 -8.76 7.25 -10.47
C HIS A 45 -10.01 7.99 -10.01
N ASN A 46 -10.64 7.57 -8.92
CA ASN A 46 -11.80 8.25 -8.36
C ASN A 46 -11.46 9.68 -7.94
N SER A 47 -10.32 9.88 -7.28
CA SER A 47 -9.82 11.21 -6.90
C SER A 47 -9.59 12.11 -8.11
N LEU A 48 -9.04 11.58 -9.21
CA LEU A 48 -8.88 12.33 -10.46
C LEU A 48 -10.22 12.70 -11.10
N MET A 49 -11.20 11.79 -11.03
CA MET A 49 -12.55 12.03 -11.54
C MET A 49 -13.30 13.12 -10.77
N GLU A 50 -13.01 13.33 -9.47
CA GLU A 50 -13.58 14.45 -8.71
C GLU A 50 -13.23 15.81 -9.31
N TRP A 51 -12.09 15.91 -10.00
CA TRP A 51 -11.57 17.16 -10.58
C TRP A 51 -11.81 17.29 -12.09
N GLN A 52 -12.48 16.32 -12.72
CA GLN A 52 -12.63 16.26 -14.17
C GLN A 52 -13.32 17.51 -14.76
N THR A 53 -14.21 18.16 -14.00
CA THR A 53 -14.95 19.34 -14.44
C THR A 53 -14.23 20.66 -14.19
N GLY A 54 -12.98 20.63 -13.70
CA GLY A 54 -12.24 21.81 -13.26
C GLY A 54 -12.69 22.38 -11.91
N LYS A 55 -13.73 21.80 -11.30
CA LYS A 55 -14.14 22.03 -9.92
C LYS A 55 -14.24 20.68 -9.21
N ARG A 56 -13.85 20.65 -7.94
CA ARG A 56 -13.99 19.44 -7.12
C ARG A 56 -15.46 19.13 -6.89
N VAL A 57 -15.92 18.04 -7.48
CA VAL A 57 -17.21 17.43 -7.18
C VAL A 57 -16.92 16.17 -6.39
N ALA A 58 -17.31 16.16 -5.11
CA ALA A 58 -17.13 15.00 -4.25
C ALA A 58 -17.82 13.78 -4.88
N ARG A 59 -17.06 12.73 -5.13
CA ARG A 59 -17.56 11.48 -5.72
C ARG A 59 -17.40 10.38 -4.69
N GLU A 60 -18.51 9.73 -4.39
CA GLU A 60 -18.49 8.60 -3.48
C GLU A 60 -17.66 7.44 -4.05
N PHE A 61 -16.67 7.02 -3.27
CA PHE A 61 -15.91 5.80 -3.52
C PHE A 61 -16.79 4.59 -3.15
N SER A 62 -17.64 4.18 -4.08
CA SER A 62 -18.57 3.07 -3.92
C SER A 62 -18.33 1.98 -4.97
N ALA A 63 -18.71 0.75 -4.66
CA ALA A 63 -18.63 -0.37 -5.61
C ALA A 63 -19.43 -0.12 -6.90
N LEU A 64 -20.49 0.69 -6.83
CA LEU A 64 -21.30 1.08 -7.99
C LEU A 64 -20.50 1.97 -8.95
N ASN A 65 -19.74 2.93 -8.42
CA ASN A 65 -18.99 3.90 -9.23
C ASN A 65 -17.61 3.38 -9.63
N CYS A 66 -16.99 2.58 -8.77
CA CYS A 66 -15.60 2.17 -8.87
C CYS A 66 -15.43 0.69 -9.25
N GLY A 67 -16.50 -0.11 -9.27
CA GLY A 67 -16.42 -1.55 -9.52
C GLY A 67 -15.92 -1.91 -10.92
N ASP A 68 -16.38 -1.19 -11.95
CA ASP A 68 -15.92 -1.40 -13.32
C ASP A 68 -14.48 -0.93 -13.53
N ILE A 69 -14.11 0.17 -12.89
CA ILE A 69 -12.75 0.72 -12.91
C ILE A 69 -11.78 -0.24 -12.22
N TYR A 70 -12.16 -0.78 -11.06
CA TYR A 70 -11.41 -1.80 -10.34
C TYR A 70 -11.22 -3.06 -11.18
N ARG A 71 -12.29 -3.59 -11.78
CA ARG A 71 -12.20 -4.76 -12.67
C ARG A 71 -11.29 -4.51 -13.86
N THR A 72 -11.34 -3.30 -14.43
CA THR A 72 -10.45 -2.89 -15.51
C THR A 72 -8.99 -2.89 -15.07
N HIS A 73 -8.70 -2.33 -13.90
CA HIS A 73 -7.34 -2.32 -13.35
C HIS A 73 -6.83 -3.72 -13.00
N VAL A 74 -7.68 -4.60 -12.46
CA VAL A 74 -7.35 -6.02 -12.26
C VAL A 74 -7.00 -6.66 -13.60
N GLY A 75 -7.82 -6.47 -14.63
CA GLY A 75 -7.58 -7.03 -15.97
C GLY A 75 -6.27 -6.56 -16.60
N ILE A 76 -5.93 -5.28 -16.44
CA ILE A 76 -4.64 -4.73 -16.90
C ILE A 76 -3.48 -5.39 -16.16
N LEU A 77 -3.56 -5.51 -14.84
CA LEU A 77 -2.49 -6.10 -14.03
C LEU A 77 -2.30 -7.60 -14.34
N GLU A 78 -3.38 -8.35 -14.56
CA GLU A 78 -3.32 -9.75 -15.00
C GLU A 78 -2.71 -9.87 -16.40
N GLN A 79 -3.05 -8.96 -17.32
CA GLN A 79 -2.44 -8.93 -18.65
C GLN A 79 -0.94 -8.60 -18.58
N VAL A 80 -0.52 -7.69 -17.70
CA VAL A 80 0.90 -7.38 -17.48
C VAL A 80 1.62 -8.60 -16.92
N LYS A 81 1.01 -9.31 -15.97
CA LYS A 81 1.53 -10.56 -15.41
C LYS A 81 1.74 -11.62 -16.49
N SER A 82 0.79 -11.79 -17.42
CA SER A 82 0.91 -12.77 -18.50
C SER A 82 1.90 -12.36 -19.58
N THR A 83 2.02 -11.07 -19.87
CA THR A 83 2.82 -10.56 -21.00
C THR A 83 4.27 -10.30 -20.61
N LYS A 84 4.51 -9.81 -19.39
CA LYS A 84 5.82 -9.41 -18.86
C LYS A 84 5.96 -9.82 -17.40
N PRO A 85 6.09 -11.12 -17.10
CA PRO A 85 6.12 -11.62 -15.73
C PRO A 85 7.29 -11.07 -14.90
N VAL A 86 8.47 -10.86 -15.51
CA VAL A 86 9.64 -10.31 -14.81
C VAL A 86 9.39 -8.86 -14.35
N PHE A 87 8.88 -8.02 -15.25
CA PHE A 87 8.54 -6.63 -14.93
C PHE A 87 7.42 -6.56 -13.88
N PHE A 88 6.42 -7.45 -13.99
CA PHE A 88 5.35 -7.55 -13.01
C PHE A 88 5.90 -7.87 -11.62
N HIS A 89 6.79 -8.87 -11.52
CA HIS A 89 7.43 -9.26 -10.27
C HIS A 89 8.23 -8.10 -9.66
N GLU A 90 9.11 -7.45 -10.45
CA GLU A 90 9.90 -6.31 -9.97
C GLU A 90 9.04 -5.14 -9.49
N LEU A 91 7.95 -4.84 -10.21
CA LEU A 91 7.00 -3.79 -9.84
C LEU A 91 6.29 -4.13 -8.53
N MET A 92 5.75 -5.34 -8.40
CA MET A 92 4.98 -5.73 -7.22
C MET A 92 5.86 -5.93 -5.98
N ALA A 93 7.05 -6.49 -6.15
CA ALA A 93 8.03 -6.63 -5.08
C ALA A 93 8.61 -5.27 -4.66
N GLY A 94 8.83 -4.36 -5.62
CA GLY A 94 9.23 -2.98 -5.35
C GLY A 94 8.19 -2.23 -4.52
N LEU A 95 6.93 -2.30 -4.91
CA LEU A 95 5.81 -1.71 -4.16
C LEU A 95 5.70 -2.27 -2.75
N TYR A 96 5.92 -3.58 -2.58
CA TYR A 96 5.90 -4.22 -1.27
C TYR A 96 7.02 -3.68 -0.36
N ARG A 97 8.24 -3.60 -0.89
CA ARG A 97 9.41 -3.07 -0.17
C ARG A 97 9.20 -1.61 0.22
N ASP A 98 8.71 -0.79 -0.69
CA ASP A 98 8.52 0.64 -0.44
C ASP A 98 7.40 0.88 0.59
N ALA A 99 6.32 0.09 0.54
CA ALA A 99 5.25 0.13 1.54
C ALA A 99 5.74 -0.29 2.93
N HIS A 100 6.55 -1.34 3.02
CA HIS A 100 7.19 -1.76 4.28
C HIS A 100 8.19 -0.72 4.81
N ALA A 101 8.98 -0.10 3.93
CA ALA A 101 9.92 0.95 4.32
C ALA A 101 9.20 2.19 4.86
N ALA A 102 8.12 2.62 4.19
CA ALA A 102 7.28 3.72 4.66
C ALA A 102 6.63 3.40 6.02
N ALA A 103 6.13 2.17 6.18
CA ALA A 103 5.53 1.70 7.43
C ALA A 103 6.53 1.61 8.59
N ALA A 104 7.80 1.32 8.33
CA ALA A 104 8.88 1.36 9.33
C ALA A 104 9.24 2.80 9.74
N LEU A 105 9.14 3.76 8.81
CA LEU A 105 9.38 5.18 9.09
C LEU A 105 8.27 5.79 9.96
N GLU A 106 7.00 5.42 9.73
CA GLU A 106 5.86 5.88 10.54
C GLU A 106 5.95 5.38 12.00
N VAL A 107 6.54 4.21 12.23
CA VAL A 107 6.80 3.70 13.59
C VAL A 107 7.80 4.57 14.36
N GLN A 108 8.78 5.16 13.67
CA GLN A 108 9.71 6.11 14.31
C GLN A 108 9.05 7.44 14.66
N VAL A 109 8.12 7.92 13.82
CA VAL A 109 7.41 9.19 14.07
C VAL A 109 6.42 9.07 15.23
N ASN A 110 5.80 7.90 15.41
CA ASN A 110 4.90 7.63 16.54
C ASN A 110 5.63 7.36 17.87
N SER A 111 6.96 7.36 17.92
CA SER A 111 7.72 7.49 19.18
C SER A 111 7.67 8.92 19.72
N GLU A 112 6.47 9.48 19.82
CA GLU A 112 6.20 10.77 20.49
C GLU A 112 6.36 10.67 22.02
N GLU A 113 6.73 9.51 22.56
CA GLU A 113 7.16 9.35 23.95
C GLU A 113 8.67 9.65 24.14
N SER A 114 9.45 9.75 23.07
CA SER A 114 10.90 9.93 23.15
C SER A 114 11.37 11.38 23.09
N ALA A 115 10.50 12.32 22.68
CA ALA A 115 10.84 13.74 22.62
C ALA A 115 10.66 14.43 23.99
N PHE A 116 9.67 14.02 24.79
CA PHE A 116 9.46 14.57 26.14
C PHE A 116 10.43 14.03 27.18
N THR A 117 10.98 12.82 26.99
CA THR A 117 12.01 12.24 27.87
C THR A 117 13.38 12.90 27.71
N LEU A 118 13.64 13.61 26.62
CA LEU A 118 14.86 14.40 26.43
C LEU A 118 14.78 15.82 27.03
N MET A 119 13.60 16.27 27.47
CA MET A 119 13.39 17.59 28.09
C MET A 119 13.17 17.56 29.60
N ASP A 120 13.32 16.40 30.26
CA ASP A 120 13.24 16.34 31.72
C ASP A 120 14.53 16.89 32.36
N LEU A 121 14.57 18.22 32.57
CA LEU A 121 15.60 18.92 33.32
C LEU A 121 15.29 18.97 34.83
N SER A 122 14.32 18.21 35.34
CA SER A 122 13.93 18.26 36.75
C SER A 122 14.89 17.56 37.72
N THR A 123 15.95 16.90 37.23
CA THR A 123 16.98 16.28 38.07
C THR A 123 18.17 17.19 38.40
N PHE A 124 18.14 18.47 38.02
CA PHE A 124 19.08 19.47 38.54
C PHE A 124 18.41 20.31 39.63
N GLN A 125 18.31 19.75 40.84
CA GLN A 125 18.23 20.54 42.07
C GLN A 125 19.25 20.01 43.08
#